data_AF-A0A5A7T9H6-F1
#
_entry.id   AF-A0A5A7T9H6-F1
#
_cell.length_a   1.000
_cell.length_b   1.000
_cell.length_c   1.000
_cell.angle_alpha   90.00
_cell.angle_beta   90.00
_cell.angle_gamma   90.00
#
_symmetry.space_group_name_H-M   'P 1'
#
loop_
_entity.id
_entity.type
_entity.pdbx_description
1 polymer ?
#
loop_
_entity_poly.entity_id
_entity_poly.type
_entity_poly.pdbx_seq_one_letter_code
_entity_poly.pdbx_strand_id
1 'polypeptide(L)'
;MRRGYPNTEGFLAPYTGQRYHLQEWRGGGNAPTTSKEFFNMKHSSTQNVIERAFSPLKDRWTIVRGKSYYLVQVQCCTIPVCGLLHNLINREITNVDILEDIMQ
;
A
#
# COMPACT_ATOMS: atom_id res chain seq x y z
N MET A 1 -15.24 -14.85 -1.65
CA MET A 1 -16.03 -13.72 -2.21
C MET A 1 -15.83 -12.49 -1.33
N ARG A 2 -15.06 -11.48 -1.74
CA ARG A 2 -15.11 -10.15 -1.10
C ARG A 2 -16.31 -9.42 -1.71
N ARG A 3 -17.42 -9.29 -0.98
CA ARG A 3 -18.49 -8.35 -1.35
C ARG A 3 -17.88 -6.94 -1.22
N GLY A 4 -17.64 -6.28 -2.35
CA GLY A 4 -17.21 -4.90 -2.37
C GLY A 4 -18.28 -4.00 -1.76
N TYR A 5 -17.87 -2.87 -1.19
CA TYR A 5 -18.80 -1.85 -0.73
C TYR A 5 -19.63 -1.33 -1.92
N PRO A 6 -20.94 -1.09 -1.75
CA PRO A 6 -21.75 -0.50 -2.80
C PRO A 6 -21.28 0.93 -3.09
N ASN A 7 -21.37 1.35 -4.36
CA ASN A 7 -21.20 2.75 -4.72
C ASN A 7 -22.38 3.54 -4.16
N THR A 8 -22.08 4.57 -3.38
CA THR A 8 -23.06 5.44 -2.74
C THR A 8 -22.67 6.89 -2.95
N GLU A 9 -23.60 7.80 -2.71
CA GLU A 9 -23.27 9.22 -2.76
C GLU A 9 -22.14 9.55 -1.78
N GLY A 10 -21.08 10.19 -2.27
CA GLY A 10 -19.88 10.49 -1.48
C GLY A 10 -18.83 9.36 -1.40
N PHE A 11 -19.10 8.16 -1.90
CA PHE A 11 -18.12 7.07 -1.92
C PHE A 11 -18.18 6.21 -3.18
N LEU A 12 -17.06 6.18 -3.92
CA LEU A 12 -16.88 5.36 -5.11
C LEU A 12 -15.94 4.19 -4.81
N ALA A 13 -16.51 3.00 -4.74
CA ALA A 13 -15.78 1.74 -4.73
C ALA A 13 -15.40 1.32 -6.17
N PRO A 14 -14.42 0.41 -6.32
CA PRO A 14 -14.09 -0.19 -7.61
C PRO A 14 -15.32 -0.78 -8.30
N TYR A 15 -15.46 -0.49 -9.60
CA TYR A 15 -16.56 -1.02 -10.41
C TYR A 15 -16.35 -2.52 -10.63
N THR A 16 -17.33 -3.32 -10.22
CA THR A 16 -17.34 -4.77 -10.43
C THR A 16 -17.54 -5.12 -11.91
N GLY A 17 -16.89 -6.18 -12.39
CA GLY A 17 -17.00 -6.62 -13.79
C GLY A 17 -16.20 -5.77 -14.78
N GLN A 18 -15.31 -4.91 -14.29
CA GLN A 18 -14.33 -4.18 -15.10
C GLN A 18 -12.92 -4.62 -14.69
N ARG A 19 -11.96 -4.49 -15.62
CA ARG A 19 -10.55 -4.77 -15.37
C ARG A 19 -10.04 -3.99 -14.15
N TYR A 20 -9.20 -4.63 -13.33
CA TYR A 20 -8.76 -4.10 -12.03
C TYR A 20 -7.29 -4.37 -11.70
N HIS A 21 -6.64 -5.35 -12.33
CA HIS A 21 -5.25 -5.65 -12.01
C HIS A 21 -4.31 -4.73 -12.78
N LEU A 22 -3.29 -4.20 -12.09
CA LEU A 22 -2.27 -3.35 -12.72
C LEU A 22 -1.56 -4.01 -13.90
N GLN A 23 -1.41 -5.34 -13.87
CA GLN A 23 -0.78 -6.11 -14.96
C GLN A 23 -1.60 -6.05 -16.26
N GLU A 24 -2.93 -5.93 -16.17
CA GLU A 24 -3.81 -5.85 -17.33
C GLU A 24 -3.53 -4.58 -18.17
N TRP A 25 -2.94 -3.54 -17.57
CA TRP A 25 -2.69 -2.23 -18.19
C TRP A 25 -1.26 -2.05 -18.73
N ARG A 26 -0.34 -3.03 -18.58
CA ARG A 26 1.10 -2.90 -18.90
C ARG A 26 1.47 -3.05 -20.40
N GLY A 27 0.54 -2.85 -21.33
CA GLY A 27 0.77 -3.01 -22.78
C GLY A 27 0.24 -1.83 -23.60
N GLY A 28 0.90 -1.51 -24.72
CA GLY A 28 0.58 -0.34 -25.57
C GLY A 28 -0.85 -0.33 -26.16
N GLY A 29 -1.51 -1.49 -26.25
CA GLY A 29 -2.91 -1.62 -26.68
C GLY A 29 -3.93 -1.70 -25.54
N ASN A 30 -3.49 -1.64 -24.27
CA ASN A 30 -4.34 -1.95 -23.12
C ASN A 30 -4.86 -0.70 -22.39
N ALA A 31 -4.92 0.45 -23.07
CA ALA A 31 -5.43 1.67 -22.48
C ALA A 31 -6.90 1.52 -22.03
N PRO A 32 -7.31 2.17 -20.91
CA PRO A 32 -8.71 2.22 -20.51
C PRO A 32 -9.58 2.81 -21.62
N THR A 33 -10.63 2.10 -21.97
CA THR A 33 -11.59 2.52 -22.99
C THR A 33 -12.79 3.22 -22.36
N THR A 34 -13.14 2.85 -21.13
CA THR A 34 -14.28 3.37 -20.40
C THR A 34 -13.85 4.17 -19.17
N SER A 35 -14.64 5.18 -18.78
CA SER A 35 -14.41 5.96 -17.55
C SER A 35 -14.31 5.07 -16.29
N LYS A 36 -15.10 3.99 -16.22
CA LYS A 36 -15.06 2.99 -15.13
C LYS A 36 -13.72 2.24 -15.08
N GLU A 37 -13.19 1.85 -16.24
CA GLU A 37 -11.87 1.21 -16.35
C GLU A 37 -10.76 2.16 -15.90
N PHE A 38 -10.84 3.43 -16.34
CA PHE A 38 -9.87 4.44 -15.94
C PHE A 38 -9.87 4.67 -14.42
N PHE A 39 -11.07 4.75 -13.82
CA PHE A 39 -11.23 4.83 -12.36
C PHE A 39 -10.60 3.62 -11.66
N ASN A 40 -10.94 2.40 -12.07
CA ASN A 40 -10.39 1.18 -11.47
C ASN A 40 -8.87 1.10 -11.61
N MET A 41 -8.31 1.47 -12.78
CA MET A 41 -6.88 1.51 -13.01
C MET A 41 -6.19 2.48 -12.05
N LYS A 42 -6.71 3.71 -11.91
CA LYS A 42 -6.15 4.70 -10.99
C LYS A 42 -6.27 4.24 -9.53
N HIS A 43 -7.43 3.72 -9.15
CA HIS A 43 -7.68 3.20 -7.81
C HIS A 43 -6.69 2.08 -7.45
N SER A 44 -6.53 1.09 -8.33
CA SER A 44 -5.61 -0.03 -8.16
C SER A 44 -4.15 0.43 -8.10
N SER A 45 -3.76 1.41 -8.91
CA SER A 45 -2.43 2.02 -8.87
C SER A 45 -2.12 2.66 -7.52
N THR A 46 -3.03 3.49 -7.02
CA THR A 46 -2.89 4.13 -5.71
C THR A 46 -2.88 3.10 -4.58
N GLN A 47 -3.77 2.11 -4.61
CA GLN A 47 -3.78 1.02 -3.63
C GLN A 47 -2.47 0.24 -3.62
N ASN A 48 -1.90 -0.08 -4.78
CA ASN A 48 -0.62 -0.77 -4.86
C ASN A 48 0.53 0.05 -4.27
N VAL A 49 0.57 1.37 -4.45
CA VAL A 49 1.60 2.22 -3.82
C VAL A 49 1.47 2.17 -2.29
N ILE A 50 0.24 2.32 -1.78
CA ILE A 50 -0.06 2.24 -0.35
C ILE A 50 0.33 0.85 0.19
N GLU A 51 -0.10 -0.23 -0.44
CA GLU A 51 0.21 -1.60 -0.03
C GLU A 51 1.72 -1.85 -0.03
N ARG A 52 2.46 -1.43 -1.07
CA ARG A 52 3.92 -1.59 -1.11
C ARG A 52 4.63 -0.81 -0.02
N ALA A 53 4.12 0.37 0.35
CA ALA A 53 4.70 1.16 1.45
C ALA A 53 4.40 0.55 2.82
N PHE A 54 3.18 0.05 3.05
CA PHE A 54 2.76 -0.48 4.34
C PHE A 54 3.00 -1.98 4.54
N SER A 55 3.22 -2.76 3.48
CA SER A 55 3.45 -4.21 3.60
C SER A 55 4.66 -4.51 4.49
N PRO A 56 5.86 -3.92 4.27
CA PRO A 56 7.01 -4.18 5.12
C PRO A 56 6.78 -3.79 6.59
N LEU A 57 5.99 -2.72 6.81
CA LEU A 57 5.63 -2.28 8.15
C LEU A 57 4.71 -3.27 8.84
N LYS A 58 3.73 -3.85 8.14
CA LYS A 58 2.83 -4.89 8.67
C LYS A 58 3.55 -6.21 8.93
N ASP A 59 4.54 -6.53 8.11
CA ASP A 59 5.34 -7.75 8.26
C ASP A 59 6.28 -7.66 9.46
N ARG A 60 6.88 -6.47 9.69
CA ARG A 60 7.81 -6.22 10.80
C ARG A 60 7.11 -5.92 12.12
N TRP A 61 6.01 -5.18 12.09
CA TRP A 61 5.35 -4.66 13.28
C TRP A 61 3.95 -5.28 13.43
N THR A 62 3.82 -6.28 14.30
CA THR A 62 2.55 -6.98 14.57
C THR A 62 1.43 -6.06 15.03
N ILE A 63 1.77 -4.95 15.71
CA ILE A 63 0.82 -3.92 16.14
C ILE A 63 0.08 -3.24 14.98
N VAL A 64 0.65 -3.25 13.76
CA VAL A 64 0.07 -2.64 12.55
C VAL A 64 -0.86 -3.63 11.80
N ARG A 65 -0.76 -4.93 12.09
CA ARG A 65 -1.43 -6.00 11.31
C ARG A 65 -2.87 -6.27 11.72
N GLY A 66 -3.24 -6.01 12.98
CA GLY A 66 -4.51 -6.45 13.57
C GLY A 66 -5.41 -5.32 14.06
N LYS A 67 -6.66 -5.70 14.41
CA LYS A 67 -7.55 -4.84 15.21
C LYS A 67 -6.85 -4.57 16.54
N SER A 68 -6.32 -3.37 16.72
CA SER A 68 -5.79 -3.01 18.01
C SER A 68 -6.94 -2.55 18.90
N TYR A 69 -6.87 -2.88 20.19
CA TYR A 69 -7.82 -2.38 21.20
C TYR A 69 -7.64 -0.88 21.47
N TYR A 70 -6.71 -0.22 20.78
CA TYR A 70 -6.40 1.18 20.93
C TYR A 70 -7.39 2.05 20.14
N LEU A 71 -7.65 3.24 20.69
CA LEU A 71 -8.44 4.28 20.01
C LEU A 71 -7.83 4.61 18.63
N VAL A 72 -8.69 5.00 17.67
CA VAL A 72 -8.27 5.35 16.30
C VAL A 72 -7.15 6.39 16.30
N GLN A 73 -7.20 7.38 17.20
CA GLN A 73 -6.14 8.39 17.35
C GLN A 73 -4.78 7.77 17.64
N VAL A 74 -4.72 6.77 18.52
CA VAL A 74 -3.48 6.07 18.86
C VAL A 74 -2.96 5.30 17.65
N GLN A 75 -3.85 4.60 16.93
CA GLN A 75 -3.48 3.89 15.70
C GLN A 75 -2.90 4.83 14.64
N CYS A 76 -3.51 6.00 14.45
CA CYS A 76 -3.03 7.04 13.53
C CYS A 76 -1.62 7.54 13.89
N CYS A 77 -1.27 7.61 15.18
CA CYS A 77 0.07 7.97 15.62
C CYS A 77 1.07 6.80 15.54
N THR A 78 0.64 5.56 15.76
CA THR A 78 1.52 4.38 15.72
C THR A 78 2.11 4.15 14.32
N ILE A 79 1.31 4.32 13.26
CA ILE A 79 1.73 4.08 11.87
C ILE A 79 2.98 4.91 11.47
N PRO A 80 2.99 6.26 11.60
CA PRO A 80 4.16 7.05 11.23
C PRO A 80 5.37 6.77 12.14
N VAL A 81 5.16 6.47 13.43
CA VAL A 81 6.26 6.09 14.34
C VAL A 81 6.92 4.79 13.88
N CYS A 82 6.14 3.76 13.53
CA CYS A 82 6.66 2.52 12.96
C CYS A 82 7.42 2.75 11.65
N GLY A 83 6.93 3.68 10.82
CA GLY A 83 7.61 4.10 9.59
C GLY A 83 8.96 4.76 9.85
N LEU A 84 9.03 5.72 10.78
CA LEU A 84 10.26 6.40 11.16
C LEU A 84 11.28 5.44 11.76
N LEU A 85 10.86 4.55 12.67
CA LEU A 85 11.72 3.53 13.26
C LEU A 85 12.25 2.56 12.21
N HIS A 86 11.40 2.12 11.27
CA HIS A 86 11.81 1.25 10.18
C HIS A 86 12.88 1.91 9.30
N ASN A 87 12.67 3.18 8.95
CA ASN A 87 13.63 3.94 8.13
C ASN A 87 14.94 4.17 8.86
N LEU A 88 14.89 4.49 10.17
CA LEU A 88 16.09 4.68 10.99
C LEU A 88 16.91 3.39 11.06
N ILE A 89 16.27 2.26 11.38
CA ILE A 89 16.97 0.97 11.48
C ILE A 89 17.59 0.59 10.13
N ASN A 90 16.86 0.75 9.02
CA ASN A 90 17.40 0.42 7.71
C ASN A 90 18.58 1.33 7.34
N ARG A 91 18.52 2.63 7.68
CA ARG A 91 19.64 3.55 7.44
C ARG A 91 20.90 3.11 8.19
N GLU A 92 20.78 2.75 9.46
CA GLU A 92 21.94 2.32 10.25
C GLU A 92 22.47 0.96 9.78
N ILE A 93 21.61 0.00 9.46
CA ILE A 93 22.04 -1.31 8.92
C ILE A 93 22.75 -1.14 7.57
N THR A 94 22.19 -0.36 6.63
CA THR A 94 22.83 -0.12 5.34
C THR A 94 24.17 0.61 5.49
N ASN A 95 24.31 1.52 6.46
CA ASN A 95 25.60 2.15 6.75
C ASN A 95 26.62 1.13 7.27
N VAL A 96 26.21 0.20 8.14
CA VAL A 96 27.09 -0.86 8.65
C VAL A 96 27.53 -1.81 7.53
N ASP A 97 26.60 -2.26 6.69
CA ASP A 97 26.90 -3.16 5.57
C ASP A 97 27.87 -2.52 4.55
N ILE A 98 27.72 -1.22 4.28
CA ILE A 98 28.63 -0.46 3.41
C ILE A 98 30.02 -0.33 4.03
N LEU A 99 30.11 -0.10 5.34
CA LEU A 99 31.38 0.01 6.04
C LEU A 99 32.13 -1.34 6.07
N GLU A 100 31.42 -2.44 6.31
CA GLU A 100 31.99 -3.79 6.25
C GLU A 100 32.50 -4.14 4.83
N ASP A 101 31.77 -3.77 3.77
CA ASP A 101 32.17 -4.03 2.37
C ASP A 101 33.36 -3.16 1.92
N ILE A 102 33.55 -1.97 2.50
CA ILE A 102 34.71 -1.08 2.25
C ILE A 102 35.94 -1.51 3.07
N MET A 103 35.73 -2.16 4.22
CA MET A 103 36.80 -2.62 5.11
C MET A 103 37.37 -4.00 4.75
N GLN A 104 36.96 -4.58 3.62
CA GLN A 104 37.44 -5.84 3.07
C GLN A 104 38.27 -5.63 1.80
#